data_AF-A0A2A5YGS5-F1
#
_entry.id   AF-A0A2A5YGS5-F1
#
_cell.length_a   1.000
_cell.length_b   1.000
_cell.length_c   1.000
_cell.angle_alpha   90.00
_cell.angle_beta   90.00
_cell.angle_gamma   90.00
#
_symmetry.space_group_name_H-M   'P 1'
#
loop_
_entity.id
_entity.type
_entity.pdbx_description
1 polymer ?
#
loop_
_entity_poly.entity_id
_entity_poly.type
_entity_poly.pdbx_seq_one_letter_code
_entity_poly.pdbx_strand_id
1 'polypeptide(L)'
;MKAIASYDDIGQLKKLMANAKRLNQEDVYLEALARRCELEGIDFDDPVEREFHGVLVAYEEFLKERNGRTTSASYTRRKLRDKGVIRCLEDWALAEQETDGFKALMSKRLTHLTGEHIVLKYPDRFSPEAVEGARRRLSKHGAI
;
A
#
# COMPACT_ATOMS: atom_id res chain seq x y z
N MET A 1 -16.58 3.60 -20.82
CA MET A 1 -16.14 3.18 -19.46
C MET A 1 -16.27 4.40 -18.57
N LYS A 2 -16.85 4.30 -17.36
CA LYS A 2 -16.82 5.41 -16.40
C LYS A 2 -15.39 5.62 -15.89
N ALA A 3 -15.03 6.83 -15.50
CA ALA A 3 -13.71 7.13 -14.93
C ALA A 3 -13.44 6.21 -13.72
N ILE A 4 -12.23 5.69 -13.55
CA ILE A 4 -11.93 4.75 -12.47
C ILE A 4 -12.16 5.39 -11.09
N ALA A 5 -11.87 6.69 -10.96
CA ALA A 5 -12.18 7.48 -9.78
C ALA A 5 -13.67 7.49 -9.37
N SER A 6 -14.60 7.22 -10.30
CA SER A 6 -16.05 7.16 -10.04
C SER A 6 -16.55 5.78 -9.58
N TYR A 7 -15.65 4.82 -9.37
CA TYR A 7 -16.01 3.56 -8.72
C TYR A 7 -16.02 3.76 -7.20
N ASP A 8 -17.10 3.31 -6.59
CA ASP A 8 -17.42 3.30 -5.16
C ASP A 8 -17.64 1.87 -4.62
N ASP A 9 -17.80 0.88 -5.53
CA ASP A 9 -17.94 -0.52 -5.20
C ASP A 9 -16.62 -1.30 -5.38
N ILE A 10 -16.10 -1.85 -4.29
CA ILE A 10 -14.87 -2.67 -4.26
C ILE A 10 -15.00 -3.92 -5.13
N GLY A 11 -16.20 -4.52 -5.23
CA GLY A 11 -16.47 -5.69 -6.07
C GLY A 11 -16.34 -5.40 -7.56
N GLN A 12 -16.82 -4.25 -8.01
CA GLN A 12 -16.66 -3.75 -9.38
C GLN A 12 -15.19 -3.49 -9.69
N LEU A 13 -14.43 -2.89 -8.77
CA LEU A 13 -12.99 -2.68 -8.92
C LEU A 13 -12.23 -4.00 -9.03
N LYS A 14 -12.55 -5.01 -8.21
CA LYS A 14 -11.95 -6.35 -8.31
C LYS A 14 -12.19 -7.00 -9.69
N LYS A 15 -13.41 -6.87 -10.23
CA LYS A 15 -13.74 -7.35 -11.59
C LYS A 15 -12.96 -6.58 -12.66
N LEU A 16 -12.87 -5.26 -12.52
CA LEU A 16 -12.11 -4.40 -13.44
C LEU A 16 -10.62 -4.79 -13.46
N MET A 17 -10.02 -4.96 -12.28
CA MET A 17 -8.63 -5.43 -12.13
C MET A 17 -8.40 -6.80 -12.81
N ALA A 18 -9.31 -7.76 -12.60
CA ALA A 18 -9.21 -9.08 -13.22
C ALA A 18 -9.29 -9.01 -14.76
N ASN A 19 -10.20 -8.18 -15.29
CA ASN A 19 -10.34 -7.96 -16.72
C ASN A 19 -9.12 -7.25 -17.31
N ALA A 20 -8.61 -6.22 -16.64
CA ALA A 20 -7.43 -5.49 -17.05
C ALA A 20 -6.20 -6.42 -17.13
N LYS A 21 -6.00 -7.29 -16.14
CA LYS A 21 -4.97 -8.34 -16.20
C LYS A 21 -5.15 -9.28 -17.39
N ARG A 22 -6.38 -9.78 -17.63
CA ARG A 22 -6.68 -10.67 -18.77
C ARG A 22 -6.39 -10.01 -20.13
N LEU A 23 -6.57 -8.70 -20.21
CA LEU A 23 -6.36 -7.91 -21.43
C LEU A 23 -4.97 -7.27 -21.53
N ASN A 24 -4.05 -7.56 -20.60
CA ASN A 24 -2.73 -6.95 -20.50
C ASN A 24 -2.76 -5.40 -20.44
N GLN A 25 -3.77 -4.84 -19.79
CA GLN A 25 -3.93 -3.40 -19.56
C GLN A 25 -3.40 -3.06 -18.17
N GLU A 26 -2.07 -2.97 -18.02
CA GLU A 26 -1.43 -2.76 -16.71
C GLU A 26 -1.82 -1.41 -16.09
N ASP A 27 -1.90 -0.35 -16.88
CA ASP A 27 -2.24 1.00 -16.42
C ASP A 27 -3.64 1.02 -15.76
N VAL A 28 -4.62 0.39 -16.41
CA VAL A 28 -5.99 0.23 -15.90
C VAL A 28 -6.00 -0.61 -14.62
N TYR A 29 -5.18 -1.65 -14.56
CA TYR A 29 -5.04 -2.46 -13.35
C TYR A 29 -4.49 -1.64 -12.18
N LEU A 30 -3.44 -0.86 -12.41
CA LEU A 30 -2.79 -0.04 -11.38
C LEU A 30 -3.72 1.09 -10.90
N GLU A 31 -4.43 1.76 -11.80
CA GLU A 31 -5.41 2.81 -11.45
C GLU A 31 -6.59 2.22 -10.66
N ALA A 32 -7.11 1.05 -11.07
CA ALA A 32 -8.17 0.36 -10.33
C ALA A 32 -7.71 -0.15 -8.95
N LEU A 33 -6.45 -0.60 -8.86
CA LEU A 33 -5.84 -0.99 -7.59
C LEU A 33 -5.73 0.21 -6.64
N ALA A 34 -5.18 1.33 -7.11
CA ALA A 34 -5.07 2.55 -6.32
C ALA A 34 -6.44 3.01 -5.81
N ARG A 35 -7.46 3.05 -6.67
CA ARG A 35 -8.82 3.40 -6.25
C ARG A 35 -9.39 2.43 -5.23
N ARG A 36 -9.12 1.12 -5.38
CA ARG A 36 -9.56 0.13 -4.39
C ARG A 36 -8.90 0.38 -3.03
N CYS A 37 -7.59 0.65 -3.01
CA CYS A 37 -6.86 0.94 -1.78
C CYS A 37 -7.45 2.15 -1.03
N GLU A 38 -7.88 3.18 -1.75
CA GLU A 38 -8.56 4.34 -1.14
C GLU A 38 -9.88 3.95 -0.45
N LEU A 39 -10.68 3.07 -1.07
CA LEU A 39 -11.98 2.66 -0.54
C LEU A 39 -11.87 1.70 0.64
N GLU A 40 -10.84 0.86 0.70
CA GLU A 40 -10.69 -0.16 1.77
C GLU A 40 -10.42 0.46 3.15
N GLY A 41 -9.95 1.71 3.21
CA GLY A 41 -9.72 2.43 4.46
C GLY A 41 -10.84 3.40 4.86
N ILE A 42 -11.92 3.52 4.07
CA ILE A 42 -12.87 4.63 4.19
C ILE A 42 -13.59 4.69 5.55
N ASP A 43 -13.78 3.54 6.19
CA ASP A 43 -14.45 3.41 7.48
C ASP A 43 -13.55 3.74 8.69
N PHE A 44 -12.27 4.04 8.47
CA PHE A 44 -11.34 4.46 9.53
C PHE A 44 -11.33 5.97 9.68
N ASP A 45 -11.55 6.45 10.91
CA ASP A 45 -11.52 7.87 11.24
C ASP A 45 -10.09 8.44 11.23
N ASP A 46 -9.11 7.64 11.70
CA ASP A 46 -7.72 8.07 11.69
C ASP A 46 -7.14 7.99 10.26
N PRO A 47 -6.57 9.09 9.74
CA PRO A 47 -6.09 9.15 8.35
C PRO A 47 -4.88 8.24 8.09
N VAL A 48 -4.05 7.97 9.10
CA VAL A 48 -2.89 7.06 8.98
C VAL A 48 -3.39 5.62 8.91
N GLU A 49 -4.37 5.25 9.73
CA GLU A 49 -4.99 3.93 9.66
C GLU A 49 -5.68 3.70 8.31
N ARG A 50 -6.50 4.67 7.86
CA ARG A 50 -7.16 4.65 6.55
C ARG A 50 -6.18 4.34 5.42
N GLU A 51 -5.08 5.09 5.32
CA GLU A 51 -4.10 4.88 4.26
C GLU A 51 -3.34 3.57 4.41
N PHE A 52 -3.00 3.17 5.64
CA PHE A 52 -2.30 1.92 5.91
C PHE A 52 -3.10 0.69 5.43
N HIS A 53 -4.41 0.71 5.59
CA HIS A 53 -5.28 -0.36 5.08
C HIS A 53 -5.22 -0.47 3.55
N GLY A 54 -5.12 0.65 2.84
CA GLY A 54 -4.85 0.67 1.40
C GLY A 54 -3.50 0.05 1.04
N VAL A 55 -2.43 0.41 1.75
CA VAL A 55 -1.09 -0.19 1.57
C VAL A 55 -1.12 -1.71 1.77
N LEU A 56 -1.84 -2.18 2.79
CA LEU A 56 -1.98 -3.61 3.08
C LEU A 56 -2.67 -4.34 1.92
N VAL A 57 -3.75 -3.78 1.36
CA VAL A 57 -4.42 -4.35 0.19
C VAL A 57 -3.50 -4.42 -1.03
N ALA A 58 -2.74 -3.36 -1.31
CA ALA A 58 -1.78 -3.34 -2.41
C ALA A 58 -0.72 -4.45 -2.25
N TYR A 59 -0.22 -4.64 -1.02
CA TYR A 59 0.73 -5.69 -0.72
C TYR A 59 0.15 -7.09 -0.91
N GLU A 60 -1.10 -7.33 -0.51
CA GLU A 60 -1.75 -8.63 -0.69
C GLU A 60 -2.03 -8.97 -2.15
N GLU A 61 -2.34 -7.98 -2.98
CA GLU A 61 -2.46 -8.18 -4.43
C GLU A 61 -1.10 -8.55 -5.04
N PHE A 62 -0.01 -7.94 -4.56
CA PHE A 62 1.34 -8.38 -4.95
C PHE A 62 1.63 -9.81 -4.50
N LEU A 63 1.33 -10.17 -3.26
CA LEU A 63 1.52 -11.54 -2.77
C LEU A 63 0.70 -12.55 -3.56
N LYS A 64 -0.53 -12.18 -3.93
CA LYS A 64 -1.40 -13.00 -4.77
C LYS A 64 -0.83 -13.21 -6.16
N GLU A 65 -0.29 -12.17 -6.78
CA GLU A 65 0.38 -12.24 -8.07
C GLU A 65 1.63 -13.13 -7.99
N ARG A 66 2.48 -12.92 -6.99
CA ARG A 66 3.70 -13.70 -6.77
C ARG A 66 3.42 -15.18 -6.54
N ASN A 67 2.41 -15.50 -5.73
CA ASN A 67 2.13 -16.87 -5.30
C ASN A 67 1.12 -17.60 -6.20
N GLY A 68 0.51 -16.91 -7.18
CA GLY A 68 -0.55 -17.45 -8.04
C GLY A 68 -1.87 -17.77 -7.33
N ARG A 69 -2.02 -17.37 -6.06
CA ARG A 69 -3.20 -17.66 -5.22
C ARG A 69 -3.44 -16.55 -4.22
N THR A 70 -4.69 -16.33 -3.82
CA THR A 70 -5.04 -15.36 -2.77
C THR A 70 -4.21 -15.60 -1.52
N THR A 71 -3.38 -14.62 -1.18
CA THR A 71 -2.43 -14.70 -0.07
C THR A 71 -2.65 -13.51 0.85
N SER A 72 -2.99 -13.81 2.12
CA SER A 72 -3.09 -12.82 3.17
C SER A 72 -1.70 -12.46 3.72
N ALA A 73 -1.46 -11.19 4.00
CA ALA A 73 -0.32 -10.70 4.77
C ALA A 73 -0.53 -10.95 6.27
N SER A 74 -0.76 -12.21 6.64
CA SER A 74 -1.19 -12.60 7.99
C SER A 74 -0.22 -12.18 9.09
N TYR A 75 1.08 -12.17 8.82
CA TYR A 75 2.09 -11.67 9.75
C TYR A 75 1.92 -10.17 10.01
N THR A 76 1.73 -9.37 8.95
CA THR A 76 1.48 -7.93 9.05
C THR A 76 0.18 -7.66 9.79
N ARG A 77 -0.91 -8.38 9.48
CA ARG A 77 -2.19 -8.24 10.19
C ARG A 77 -2.07 -8.58 11.67
N ARG A 78 -1.33 -9.63 12.02
CA ARG A 78 -1.04 -9.97 13.43
C ARG A 78 -0.28 -8.84 14.10
N LYS A 79 0.81 -8.38 13.48
CA LYS A 79 1.64 -7.29 14.03
C LYS A 79 0.84 -6.00 14.22
N LEU A 80 -0.06 -5.68 13.29
CA LEU A 80 -0.98 -4.55 13.37
C LEU A 80 -1.87 -4.65 14.60
N ARG A 81 -2.52 -5.81 14.82
CA ARG A 81 -3.37 -6.01 16.00
C ARG A 81 -2.58 -5.90 17.31
N ASP A 82 -1.34 -6.37 17.32
CA ASP A 82 -0.54 -6.44 18.55
C ASP A 82 0.16 -5.11 18.91
N LYS A 83 0.49 -4.26 17.92
CA LYS A 83 1.30 -3.03 18.11
C LYS A 83 0.67 -1.73 17.59
N GLY A 84 -0.37 -1.80 16.78
CA GLY A 84 -0.97 -0.65 16.09
C GLY A 84 -0.22 -0.22 14.82
N VAL A 85 -0.87 0.66 14.03
CA VAL A 85 -0.36 1.12 12.72
C VAL A 85 0.92 1.92 12.86
N ILE A 86 0.95 2.90 13.77
CA ILE A 86 2.08 3.82 13.94
C ILE A 86 3.37 3.03 14.18
N ARG A 87 3.35 2.14 15.18
CA ARG A 87 4.55 1.35 15.49
C ARG A 87 4.94 0.40 14.36
N CYS A 88 3.98 -0.11 13.60
CA CYS A 88 4.25 -0.95 12.43
C CYS A 88 5.05 -0.19 11.37
N LEU A 89 4.62 1.03 11.06
CA LEU A 89 5.25 1.93 10.10
C LEU A 89 6.63 2.41 10.57
N GLU A 90 6.79 2.75 11.86
CA GLU A 90 8.11 3.06 12.42
C GLU A 90 9.07 1.87 12.30
N ASP A 91 8.63 0.68 12.72
CA ASP A 91 9.44 -0.54 12.63
C ASP A 91 9.86 -0.80 11.16
N TRP A 92 9.01 -0.48 10.17
CA TRP A 92 9.36 -0.58 8.76
C TRP A 92 10.39 0.46 8.35
N ALA A 93 10.15 1.74 8.63
CA ALA A 93 11.05 2.82 8.24
C ALA A 93 12.47 2.66 8.84
N LEU A 94 12.55 2.10 10.05
CA LEU A 94 13.78 1.90 10.80
C LEU A 94 14.47 0.54 10.53
N ALA A 95 13.79 -0.41 9.89
CA ALA A 95 14.39 -1.72 9.63
C ALA A 95 15.64 -1.61 8.74
N GLU A 96 16.63 -2.48 8.97
CA GLU A 96 17.82 -2.54 8.13
C GLU A 96 17.49 -2.98 6.69
N GLN A 97 16.52 -3.87 6.56
CA GLN A 97 16.08 -4.40 5.27
C GLN A 97 14.74 -3.81 4.86
N GLU A 98 14.66 -3.44 3.59
CA GLU A 98 13.41 -3.09 2.91
C GLU A 98 12.50 -4.32 2.82
N THR A 99 11.20 -4.14 3.07
CA THR A 99 10.23 -5.22 2.94
C THR A 99 10.03 -5.61 1.47
N ASP A 100 9.70 -6.88 1.20
CA ASP A 100 9.35 -7.32 -0.16
C ASP A 100 8.19 -6.51 -0.75
N GLY A 101 7.21 -6.16 0.09
CA GLY A 101 6.08 -5.32 -0.30
C GLY A 101 6.52 -3.94 -0.76
N PHE A 102 7.42 -3.29 0.00
CA PHE A 102 7.98 -2.00 -0.39
C PHE A 102 8.66 -2.09 -1.76
N LYS A 103 9.58 -3.05 -1.95
CA LYS A 103 10.30 -3.20 -3.22
C LYS A 103 9.36 -3.42 -4.41
N ALA A 104 8.32 -4.23 -4.22
CA ALA A 104 7.34 -4.51 -5.25
C ALA A 104 6.49 -3.28 -5.63
N LEU A 105 6.09 -2.47 -4.64
CA LEU A 105 5.33 -1.25 -4.88
C LEU A 105 6.21 -0.19 -5.57
N MET A 106 7.47 -0.07 -5.16
CA MET A 106 8.45 0.78 -5.81
C MET A 106 8.68 0.39 -7.27
N SER A 107 8.83 -0.91 -7.57
CA SER A 107 9.04 -1.36 -8.96
C SER A 107 7.84 -1.09 -9.87
N LYS A 108 6.63 -1.00 -9.30
CA LYS A 108 5.39 -0.67 -10.03
C LYS A 108 5.04 0.82 -10.01
N ARG A 109 5.96 1.70 -9.57
CA ARG A 109 5.74 3.15 -9.41
C ARG A 109 4.55 3.51 -8.51
N LEU A 110 4.18 2.62 -7.59
CA LEU A 110 3.11 2.80 -6.62
C LEU A 110 3.65 3.37 -5.30
N THR A 111 4.53 4.37 -5.36
CA THR A 111 5.17 4.96 -4.18
C THR A 111 4.15 5.50 -3.18
N HIS A 112 3.04 6.07 -3.66
CA HIS A 112 1.96 6.58 -2.82
C HIS A 112 1.24 5.48 -2.01
N LEU A 113 1.42 4.21 -2.36
CA LEU A 113 0.91 3.05 -1.62
C LEU A 113 1.99 2.39 -0.76
N THR A 114 3.04 3.10 -0.36
CA THR A 114 4.07 2.59 0.56
C THR A 114 3.87 3.11 1.98
N GLY A 115 4.32 2.35 2.98
CA GLY A 115 4.29 2.81 4.37
C GLY A 115 5.21 4.02 4.60
N GLU A 116 6.35 4.05 3.91
CA GLU A 116 7.30 5.15 3.94
C GLU A 116 6.67 6.46 3.42
N HIS A 117 5.81 6.40 2.41
CA HIS A 117 5.07 7.57 1.95
C HIS A 117 4.12 8.11 3.03
N ILE A 118 3.40 7.22 3.73
CA ILE A 118 2.53 7.60 4.86
C ILE A 118 3.34 8.30 5.95
N VAL A 119 4.51 7.77 6.29
CA VAL A 119 5.40 8.37 7.30
C VAL A 119 5.82 9.79 6.91
N LEU A 120 6.18 10.03 5.65
CA LEU A 120 6.54 11.37 5.17
C LEU A 120 5.33 12.32 5.04
N LYS A 121 4.14 11.78 4.80
CA LYS A 121 2.90 12.55 4.69
C LYS A 121 2.39 13.03 6.04
N TYR A 122 2.60 12.25 7.11
CA TYR A 122 2.16 12.55 8.47
C TYR A 122 3.35 12.58 9.45
N PRO A 123 4.40 13.39 9.22
CA PRO A 123 5.65 13.30 9.97
C PRO A 123 5.46 13.53 11.47
N ASP A 124 4.51 14.38 11.87
CA ASP A 124 4.19 14.69 13.27
C ASP A 124 3.63 13.50 14.06
N ARG A 125 3.27 12.40 13.38
CA ARG A 125 2.76 11.16 13.98
C ARG A 125 3.85 10.14 14.29
N PHE A 126 5.09 10.40 13.87
CA PHE A 126 6.20 9.45 13.92
C PHE A 126 7.45 10.05 14.57
N SER A 127 8.36 9.21 15.04
CA SER A 127 9.64 9.70 15.52
C SER A 127 10.46 10.35 14.38
N PRO A 128 11.31 11.35 14.69
CA PRO A 128 12.20 11.95 13.70
C PRO A 128 13.08 10.93 12.98
N GLU A 129 13.54 9.89 13.67
CA GLU A 129 14.35 8.81 13.10
C GLU A 129 13.56 7.99 12.08
N ALA A 130 12.27 7.74 12.34
CA ALA A 130 11.40 7.02 11.41
C ALA A 130 11.15 7.87 10.15
N VAL A 131 10.92 9.18 10.30
CA VAL A 131 10.77 10.12 9.17
C VAL A 131 12.03 10.12 8.31
N GLU A 132 13.21 10.23 8.92
CA GLU A 132 14.47 10.19 8.17
C GLU A 132 14.75 8.81 7.55
N GLY A 133 14.36 7.72 8.23
CA GLY A 133 14.42 6.36 7.67
C GLY A 133 13.56 6.21 6.42
N ALA A 134 12.31 6.68 6.47
CA ALA A 134 11.40 6.68 5.32
C ALA A 134 11.94 7.54 4.17
N ARG A 135 12.46 8.74 4.47
CA ARG A 135 13.09 9.63 3.49
C ARG A 135 14.25 8.94 2.77
N ARG A 136 15.20 8.37 3.52
CA ARG A 136 16.36 7.67 2.95
C ARG A 136 15.93 6.54 2.01
N ARG A 137 14.94 5.75 2.41
CA ARG A 137 14.42 4.64 1.59
C ARG A 137 13.83 5.14 0.28
N LEU A 138 12.97 6.16 0.32
CA LEU A 138 12.33 6.70 -0.88
C LEU A 138 13.35 7.38 -1.81
N SER A 139 14.29 8.16 -1.28
CA SER A 139 15.37 8.78 -2.07
C SER A 139 16.28 7.75 -2.75
N LYS A 140 16.59 6.63 -2.06
CA LYS A 140 17.40 5.54 -2.63
C LYS A 140 16.76 4.92 -3.88
N HIS A 141 15.43 4.97 -3.98
CA HIS A 141 14.66 4.49 -5.13
C HIS A 141 14.29 5.63 -6.11
N GLY A 142 14.83 6.84 -5.93
CA GLY A 142 14.60 8.00 -6.81
C GLY A 142 13.16 8.53 -6.78
N ALA A 143 12.43 8.29 -5.69
CA ALA A 143 11.02 8.62 -5.58
C ALA A 143 10.76 10.01 -4.98
N ILE A 144 11.79 10.60 -4.36
CA ILE A 144 11.86 11.96 -3.82
C ILE A 144 13.28 12.50 -3.91
#